data_AF-A0A841GT21-F1
#
_entry.id   AF-A0A841GT21-F1
#
_cell.length_a   1.000
_cell.length_b   1.000
_cell.length_c   1.000
_cell.angle_alpha   90.00
_cell.angle_beta   90.00
_cell.angle_gamma   90.00
#
_symmetry.space_group_name_H-M   'P 1'
#
loop_
_entity.id
_entity.type
_entity.pdbx_description
1 polymer ?
#
loop_
_entity_poly.entity_id
_entity_poly.type
_entity_poly.pdbx_seq_one_letter_code
_entity_poly.pdbx_strand_id
1 'polypeptide(L)'
;MFFEDFDEEFESLDEMVEKLRNENSCPECVQCGYCCKVTPCYYGKWNEEKNQCEYLTEDNKCGIYDKIVEMEKDQEIKMFGSGCCLNYMNPERLKKLSSK
;
A
#
# COMPACT_ATOMS: atom_id res chain seq x y z
N MET A 1 12.52 -26.05 -30.56
CA MET A 1 12.04 -24.89 -31.33
C MET A 1 10.64 -24.60 -30.83
N PHE A 2 10.51 -23.68 -29.87
CA PHE A 2 9.23 -23.28 -29.27
C PHE A 2 9.21 -21.74 -29.15
N PHE A 3 9.73 -21.05 -30.17
CA PHE A 3 9.93 -19.60 -30.20
C PHE A 3 10.02 -19.09 -31.64
N GLU A 4 9.09 -19.47 -32.52
CA GLU A 4 9.06 -18.94 -33.90
C GLU A 4 7.70 -18.32 -34.31
N ASP A 5 6.70 -18.29 -33.42
CA ASP A 5 5.37 -17.70 -33.71
C ASP A 5 4.95 -16.64 -32.65
N PHE A 6 5.87 -15.77 -32.25
CA PHE A 6 5.56 -14.63 -31.36
C PHE A 6 6.05 -13.31 -31.97
N ASP A 7 5.75 -13.11 -33.25
CA ASP A 7 5.93 -11.83 -33.92
C ASP A 7 4.57 -11.39 -34.47
N GLU A 8 3.82 -10.64 -33.66
CA GLU A 8 3.10 -9.43 -34.09
C GLU A 8 2.33 -8.84 -32.89
N GLU A 9 2.62 -7.56 -32.60
CA GLU A 9 1.96 -6.67 -31.64
C GLU A 9 2.38 -6.77 -30.16
N PHE A 10 3.70 -6.83 -29.89
CA PHE A 10 4.22 -6.39 -28.60
C PHE A 10 4.33 -4.85 -28.64
N GLU A 11 3.26 -4.14 -28.27
CA GLU A 11 3.43 -2.78 -27.73
C GLU A 11 4.59 -2.85 -26.75
N SER A 12 5.57 -1.96 -26.89
CA SER A 12 6.84 -2.08 -26.18
C SER A 12 6.59 -2.37 -24.70
N LEU A 13 7.39 -3.24 -24.08
CA LEU A 13 7.24 -3.58 -22.66
C LEU A 13 7.12 -2.30 -21.81
N ASP A 14 7.82 -1.24 -22.20
CA ASP A 14 7.77 0.08 -21.62
C ASP A 14 6.39 0.75 -21.75
N GLU A 15 5.75 0.67 -22.91
CA GLU A 15 4.39 1.20 -23.15
C GLU A 15 3.33 0.42 -22.35
N MET A 16 3.49 -0.90 -22.23
CA MET A 16 2.64 -1.74 -21.38
C MET A 16 2.83 -1.40 -19.88
N VAL A 17 4.07 -1.18 -19.45
CA VAL A 17 4.41 -0.78 -18.06
C VAL A 17 3.88 0.62 -17.75
N GLU A 18 3.99 1.57 -18.70
CA GLU A 18 3.45 2.93 -18.59
C GLU A 18 1.91 2.92 -18.52
N LYS A 19 1.23 2.10 -19.34
CA LYS A 19 -0.23 1.92 -19.26
C LYS A 19 -0.64 1.35 -17.90
N LEU A 20 0.04 0.30 -17.42
CA LEU A 20 -0.24 -0.31 -16.11
C LEU A 20 0.05 0.63 -14.93
N ARG A 21 1.06 1.51 -15.04
CA ARG A 21 1.31 2.57 -14.05
C ARG A 21 0.18 3.58 -13.99
N ASN A 22 -0.36 3.96 -15.14
CA ASN A 22 -1.42 4.97 -15.24
C ASN A 22 -2.81 4.42 -14.90
N GLU A 23 -3.06 3.12 -15.10
CA GLU A 23 -4.36 2.48 -14.83
C GLU A 23 -4.54 2.05 -13.36
N ASN A 24 -3.45 1.75 -12.64
CA ASN A 24 -3.53 1.30 -11.25
C ASN A 24 -3.57 2.47 -10.27
N SER A 25 -4.68 3.21 -10.26
CA SER A 25 -4.95 4.19 -9.20
C SER A 25 -5.09 3.44 -7.88
N CYS A 26 -4.16 3.65 -6.95
CA CYS A 26 -4.28 3.12 -5.60
C CYS A 26 -5.64 3.52 -4.98
N PRO A 27 -6.36 2.61 -4.32
CA PRO A 27 -7.64 2.93 -3.69
C PRO A 27 -7.51 4.09 -2.69
N GLU A 28 -8.56 4.92 -2.58
CA GLU A 28 -8.61 6.05 -1.64
C GLU A 28 -8.18 5.60 -0.23
N CYS A 29 -7.24 6.32 0.39
CA CYS A 29 -6.82 6.04 1.75
C CYS A 29 -7.97 6.34 2.72
N VAL A 30 -8.46 5.33 3.44
CA VAL A 30 -9.55 5.48 4.43
C VAL A 30 -9.03 5.67 5.86
N GLN A 31 -7.91 6.37 6.01
CA GLN A 31 -7.16 6.64 7.25
C GLN A 31 -6.12 5.56 7.63
N CYS A 32 -5.01 6.02 8.22
CA CYS A 32 -3.71 5.33 8.23
C CYS A 32 -3.50 4.24 9.30
N GLY A 33 -4.49 3.95 10.16
CA GLY A 33 -4.30 2.94 11.23
C GLY A 33 -4.93 1.58 10.97
N TYR A 34 -5.87 1.45 10.03
CA TYR A 34 -6.61 0.19 9.86
C TYR A 34 -5.75 -0.94 9.27
N CYS A 35 -4.79 -0.63 8.41
CA CYS A 35 -3.83 -1.61 7.91
C CYS A 35 -2.87 -2.08 9.01
N CYS A 36 -2.61 -1.26 10.03
CA CYS A 36 -1.65 -1.57 11.09
C CYS A 36 -2.14 -2.66 12.08
N LYS A 37 -3.37 -3.15 11.95
CA LYS A 37 -3.91 -4.29 12.71
C LYS A 37 -3.84 -5.63 11.97
N VAL A 38 -3.50 -5.60 10.69
CA VAL A 38 -3.59 -6.78 9.80
C VAL A 38 -2.30 -6.98 9.01
N THR A 39 -1.59 -5.89 8.71
CA THR A 39 -0.40 -5.90 7.86
C THR A 39 0.81 -5.41 8.63
N PRO A 40 1.96 -6.08 8.49
CA PRO A 40 3.22 -5.58 9.02
C PRO A 40 3.54 -4.17 8.51
N CYS A 41 3.95 -3.28 9.40
CA CYS A 41 4.38 -1.94 9.05
C CYS A 41 5.90 -1.94 8.81
N TYR A 42 6.35 -1.49 7.63
CA TYR A 42 7.79 -1.40 7.29
C TYR A 42 8.59 -0.44 8.20
N TYR A 43 7.90 0.50 8.83
CA TYR A 43 8.47 1.49 9.76
C TYR A 43 8.19 1.17 11.23
N GLY A 44 7.35 0.18 11.47
CA GLY A 44 6.79 -0.13 12.77
C GLY A 44 7.36 -1.41 13.35
N LYS A 45 7.10 -1.62 14.63
CA LYS A 45 7.28 -2.91 15.27
C LYS A 45 5.91 -3.54 15.52
N TRP A 46 5.79 -4.84 15.27
CA TRP A 46 4.58 -5.58 15.61
C TRP A 46 4.56 -5.88 17.11
N ASN A 47 3.43 -5.59 17.76
CA ASN A 47 3.19 -5.93 19.15
C ASN A 47 2.33 -7.19 19.21
N GLU A 48 2.94 -8.31 19.60
CA GLU A 48 2.29 -9.63 19.67
C GLU A 48 1.15 -9.68 20.71
N GLU A 49 1.29 -8.98 21.84
CA GLU A 49 0.27 -8.97 22.90
C GLU A 49 -1.02 -8.28 22.43
N LYS A 50 -0.87 -7.21 21.64
CA LYS A 50 -1.99 -6.41 21.12
C LYS A 50 -2.41 -6.82 19.71
N ASN A 51 -1.67 -7.73 19.06
CA ASN A 51 -1.84 -8.13 17.65
C ASN A 51 -1.98 -6.94 16.69
N GLN A 52 -1.13 -5.92 16.86
CA GLN A 52 -1.12 -4.72 16.02
C GLN A 52 0.23 -4.00 16.05
N CYS A 53 0.43 -3.02 15.17
CA CYS A 53 1.57 -2.13 15.22
C CYS A 53 1.67 -1.42 16.58
N GLU A 54 2.88 -1.40 17.15
CA GLU A 54 3.19 -0.76 18.44
C GLU A 54 2.90 0.75 18.45
N TYR A 55 3.03 1.40 17.29
CA TYR A 55 2.79 2.83 17.12
C TYR A 55 1.34 3.18 16.74
N LEU A 56 0.42 2.21 16.77
CA LEU A 56 -0.99 2.48 16.50
C LEU A 56 -1.63 3.15 17.72
N THR A 57 -2.12 4.38 17.53
CA THR A 57 -2.84 5.14 18.55
C THR A 57 -4.28 4.67 18.71
N GLU A 58 -4.93 5.04 19.82
CA GLU A 58 -6.33 4.71 20.12
C GLU A 58 -7.30 5.24 19.04
N ASP A 59 -6.98 6.40 18.45
CA ASP A 59 -7.73 7.01 17.35
C ASP A 59 -7.49 6.33 15.97
N ASN A 60 -6.81 5.18 15.94
CA ASN A 60 -6.38 4.50 14.71
C ASN A 60 -5.54 5.41 13.78
N LYS A 61 -4.61 6.17 14.36
CA LYS A 61 -3.59 6.95 13.64
C LYS A 61 -2.18 6.40 13.90
N CYS A 62 -1.24 6.67 13.00
CA CYS A 62 0.17 6.35 13.20
C CYS A 62 0.82 7.36 14.15
N GLY A 63 1.31 6.91 15.31
CA GLY A 63 1.94 7.75 16.33
C GLY A 63 3.34 8.27 15.97
N ILE A 64 3.93 7.79 14.88
CA ILE A 64 5.22 8.24 14.36
C ILE A 64 5.11 8.81 12.94
N TYR A 65 3.91 9.25 12.55
CA TYR A 65 3.62 9.75 11.20
C TYR A 65 4.63 10.81 10.73
N ASP A 66 4.83 11.87 11.52
CA ASP A 66 5.71 12.99 11.14
C ASP A 66 7.16 12.53 10.93
N LYS A 67 7.62 11.57 11.75
CA LYS A 67 8.95 10.98 11.60
C LYS A 67 9.08 10.23 10.28
N ILE A 68 8.05 9.48 9.87
CA ILE A 68 8.07 8.73 8.61
C ILE A 68 8.01 9.68 7.42
N VAL A 69 7.17 10.71 7.48
CA VAL A 69 7.10 11.74 6.44
C VAL A 69 8.46 12.41 6.23
N GLU A 70 9.18 12.71 7.32
CA GLU A 70 10.54 13.27 7.23
C GLU A 70 11.56 12.27 6.66
N MET A 71 11.48 10.99 7.06
CA MET A 71 12.37 9.93 6.55
C MET A 71 12.18 9.69 5.04
N GLU A 72 10.94 9.74 4.55
CA GLU A 72 10.61 9.50 3.14
C GLU A 72 10.54 10.79 2.31
N LYS A 73 10.92 11.96 2.85
CA LYS A 73 10.68 13.25 2.20
C LYS A 73 11.32 13.36 0.80
N ASP A 74 12.50 12.79 0.63
CA ASP A 74 13.31 12.83 -0.58
C ASP A 74 13.13 11.57 -1.45
N GLN A 75 12.23 10.67 -1.05
CA GLN A 75 11.95 9.44 -1.79
C GLN A 75 10.84 9.66 -2.82
N GLU A 76 11.12 9.31 -4.07
CA GLU A 76 10.14 9.31 -5.16
C GLU A 76 9.01 8.29 -4.89
N ILE A 77 9.39 7.13 -4.36
CA ILE A 77 8.44 6.06 -3.97
C ILE A 77 8.38 6.00 -2.45
N LYS A 78 7.19 6.32 -1.91
CA LYS A 78 6.90 6.27 -0.47
C LYS A 78 6.26 4.94 -0.11
N MET A 79 6.88 4.21 0.81
CA MET A 79 6.34 2.96 1.33
C MET A 79 5.21 3.25 2.33
N PHE A 80 5.29 4.35 3.06
CA PHE A 80 4.23 4.76 3.96
C PHE A 80 2.99 5.20 3.17
N GLY A 81 1.81 4.70 3.57
CA GLY A 81 0.56 4.94 2.84
C GLY A 81 0.27 3.95 1.71
N SER A 82 1.27 3.20 1.22
CA SER A 82 1.08 2.17 0.18
C SER A 82 0.22 0.97 0.61
N GLY A 83 -0.02 0.82 1.92
CA GLY A 83 -0.80 -0.30 2.48
C GLY A 83 -2.23 -0.39 1.91
N CYS A 84 -2.85 0.71 1.51
CA CYS A 84 -4.16 0.68 0.86
C CYS A 84 -4.11 0.12 -0.58
N CYS A 85 -2.96 0.25 -1.25
CA CYS A 85 -2.73 -0.28 -2.59
C CYS A 85 -2.40 -1.78 -2.51
N LEU A 86 -1.53 -2.15 -1.56
CA LEU A 86 -1.03 -3.52 -1.41
C LEU A 86 -2.03 -4.45 -0.72
N ASN A 87 -2.94 -3.91 0.10
CA ASN A 87 -3.92 -4.71 0.85
C ASN A 87 -5.33 -4.10 0.80
N TYR A 88 -5.81 -3.85 -0.42
CA TYR A 88 -7.12 -3.23 -0.65
C TYR A 88 -8.31 -4.09 -0.14
N MET A 89 -8.12 -5.39 0.06
CA MET A 89 -9.10 -6.33 0.62
C MET A 89 -9.06 -6.44 2.15
N ASN A 90 -8.32 -5.57 2.85
CA ASN A 90 -8.30 -5.56 4.31
C ASN A 90 -9.75 -5.47 4.88
N PRO A 91 -10.19 -6.42 5.72
CA PRO A 91 -11.55 -6.43 6.27
C PRO A 91 -11.92 -5.14 7.02
N GLU A 92 -10.98 -4.55 7.75
CA GLU A 92 -11.21 -3.30 8.49
C GLU A 92 -11.43 -2.11 7.55
N ARG A 93 -10.75 -2.11 6.39
CA ARG A 93 -10.98 -1.13 5.32
C ARG A 93 -12.38 -1.30 4.73
N LEU A 94 -12.76 -2.53 4.39
CA LEU A 94 -14.07 -2.82 3.78
C LEU A 94 -15.22 -2.42 4.71
N LYS A 95 -15.13 -2.71 6.01
CA LYS A 95 -16.11 -2.28 7.03
C LYS A 95 -16.27 -0.76 7.07
N LYS A 96 -15.17 -0.02 6.95
CA LYS A 96 -15.21 1.45 6.98
C LYS A 96 -15.81 2.03 5.70
N LEU A 97 -15.52 1.42 4.54
CA LEU A 97 -16.12 1.80 3.27
C LEU A 97 -17.63 1.51 3.23
N SER A 98 -18.08 0.41 3.82
CA SER A 98 -19.51 0.07 3.91
C SER A 98 -20.29 0.91 4.93
N SER A 99 -19.59 1.67 5.78
CA SER A 99 -20.19 2.53 6.81
C SER A 99 -20.22 4.01 6.40
N LYS A 100 -19.73 4.35 5.19
CA LYS A 100 -19.87 5.66 4.56
C LYS A 100 -21.25 5.76 3.90
#